data_AF-A0A2E7F1F2-F1
#
_entry.id   AF-A0A2E7F1F2-F1
#
_cell.length_a   1.000
_cell.length_b   1.000
_cell.length_c   1.000
_cell.angle_alpha   90.00
_cell.angle_beta   90.00
_cell.angle_gamma   90.00
#
_symmetry.space_group_name_H-M   'P 1'
#
loop_
_entity.id
_entity.type
_entity.pdbx_description
1 polymer ?
#
loop_
_entity_poly.entity_id
_entity_poly.type
_entity_poly.pdbx_seq_one_letter_code
_entity_poly.pdbx_strand_id
1 'polypeptide(L)'
;MVKSILAAGAVLSGLFSFPALAQSEELVSPRDFRNAIIQSMQETSEDTLCFVRISDEAFRAGPSADNCDYQAYTNVAYEQYELAPETLNQIVDEQAQRYVSLIEAGVDMENFSERLVVQLRSRAYVRNANLTSESGLVVEPFTGDLVAVLMLDSPQTLAAVSNEQLASQGVTREQAFELAIGNTRDLMGDVRADDYRRIHFTSSSNGLISGQIWLPEMCNAESEDAAYFLYDRNGLMSVEMDDALGVSNLLAIANGFALQGEGVSNSVVRCSGGEWSTLWPAASADSSAFNPYVTG
;
A
#
# COMPACT_ATOMS: atom_id res chain seq x y z
N MET A 1 39.62 75.28 13.10
CA MET A 1 38.56 74.45 12.47
C MET A 1 39.23 73.51 11.47
N VAL A 2 38.97 72.20 11.62
CA VAL A 2 39.17 71.08 10.67
C VAL A 2 40.61 70.90 10.12
N LYS A 3 41.43 70.03 10.71
CA LYS A 3 41.59 68.56 10.47
C LYS A 3 42.05 68.18 9.04
N SER A 4 43.32 67.78 9.00
CA SER A 4 44.06 66.80 8.18
C SER A 4 43.31 65.90 7.19
N ILE A 5 44.01 65.45 6.13
CA ILE A 5 44.29 64.01 5.87
C ILE A 5 45.52 63.85 4.96
N LEU A 6 46.39 62.95 5.40
CA LEU A 6 47.60 62.41 4.77
C LEU A 6 47.27 61.34 3.71
N ALA A 7 48.04 61.38 2.64
CA ALA A 7 48.79 60.31 1.98
C ALA A 7 48.34 58.82 2.00
N ALA A 8 48.50 58.26 0.80
CA ALA A 8 49.17 56.99 0.48
C ALA A 8 48.37 55.68 0.43
N GLY A 9 48.66 54.93 -0.63
CA GLY A 9 48.88 53.48 -0.53
C GLY A 9 47.79 52.62 -1.15
N ALA A 10 47.95 52.34 -2.44
CA ALA A 10 47.28 51.21 -3.08
C ALA A 10 47.69 49.89 -2.42
N VAL A 11 46.71 49.09 -2.00
CA VAL A 11 46.86 47.65 -1.77
C VAL A 11 45.74 46.96 -2.54
N LEU A 12 46.12 46.34 -3.66
CA LEU A 12 45.29 45.35 -4.34
C LEU A 12 45.17 44.13 -3.43
N SER A 13 44.03 44.00 -2.74
CA SER A 13 43.62 42.74 -2.11
C SER A 13 42.67 42.03 -3.07
N GLY A 14 43.23 41.15 -3.89
CA GLY A 14 42.46 40.23 -4.72
C GLY A 14 41.68 39.25 -3.84
N LEU A 15 40.39 39.49 -3.67
CA LEU A 15 39.44 38.49 -3.20
C LEU A 15 39.21 37.51 -4.35
N PHE A 16 39.96 36.41 -4.35
CA PHE A 16 39.55 35.22 -5.09
C PHE A 16 38.30 34.65 -4.42
N SER A 17 37.13 35.04 -4.90
CA SER A 17 35.91 34.29 -4.69
C SER A 17 36.07 32.96 -5.43
N PHE A 18 36.51 31.92 -4.73
CA PHE A 18 36.29 30.57 -5.19
C PHE A 18 34.77 30.38 -5.32
N PRO A 19 34.25 29.93 -6.47
CA PRO A 19 32.89 29.41 -6.47
C PRO A 19 32.91 28.25 -5.47
N ALA A 20 32.04 28.31 -4.47
CA ALA A 20 31.69 27.12 -3.72
C ALA A 20 31.24 26.11 -4.77
N LEU A 21 32.11 25.15 -5.07
CA LEU A 21 31.71 23.96 -5.79
C LEU A 21 30.57 23.40 -4.95
N ALA A 22 29.35 23.50 -5.47
CA ALA A 22 28.24 22.70 -5.01
C ALA A 22 28.75 21.25 -5.10
N GLN A 23 29.19 20.71 -3.97
CA GLN A 23 29.20 19.28 -3.80
C GLN A 23 27.75 18.90 -4.01
N SER A 24 27.47 18.23 -5.13
CA SER A 24 26.26 17.43 -5.19
C SER A 24 26.38 16.47 -4.01
N GLU A 25 25.69 16.77 -2.91
CA GLU A 25 25.48 15.78 -1.86
C GLU A 25 24.87 14.58 -2.57
N GLU A 26 25.66 13.51 -2.67
CA GLU A 26 25.20 12.27 -3.26
C GLU A 26 24.05 11.79 -2.38
N LEU A 27 22.84 11.79 -2.94
CA LEU A 27 21.64 11.41 -2.21
C LEU A 27 21.83 9.98 -1.69
N VAL A 28 21.40 9.73 -0.45
CA VAL A 28 21.38 8.36 0.07
C VAL A 28 20.46 7.50 -0.79
N SER A 29 20.83 6.25 -1.04
CA SER A 29 19.98 5.35 -1.83
C SER A 29 18.64 5.08 -1.11
N PRO A 30 17.55 4.73 -1.82
CA PRO A 30 16.27 4.40 -1.17
C PRO A 30 16.42 3.30 -0.11
N ARG A 31 17.26 2.31 -0.41
CA ARG A 31 17.61 1.21 0.50
C ARG A 31 18.23 1.72 1.81
N ASP A 32 19.16 2.67 1.71
CA ASP A 32 19.89 3.19 2.87
C ASP A 32 19.01 4.17 3.66
N PHE A 33 18.14 4.93 2.98
CA PHE A 33 17.09 5.73 3.61
C PHE A 33 16.11 4.87 4.42
N ARG A 34 15.58 3.79 3.82
CA ARG A 34 14.73 2.80 4.53
C ARG A 34 15.45 2.20 5.74
N ASN A 35 16.74 1.89 5.61
CA ASN A 35 17.53 1.36 6.72
C ASN A 35 17.74 2.40 7.83
N ALA A 36 17.92 3.67 7.49
CA ALA A 36 18.02 4.76 8.46
C ALA A 36 16.71 4.93 9.25
N ILE A 37 15.55 4.82 8.60
CA ILE A 37 14.25 4.79 9.27
C ILE A 37 14.16 3.60 10.23
N ILE A 38 14.47 2.38 9.77
CA ILE A 38 14.44 1.19 10.63
C ILE A 38 15.36 1.37 11.86
N GLN A 39 16.56 1.93 11.66
CA GLN A 39 17.48 2.20 12.74
C GLN A 39 16.91 3.23 13.73
N SER A 40 16.38 4.36 13.25
CA SER A 40 15.77 5.38 14.10
C SER A 40 14.54 4.83 14.84
N MET A 41 13.76 3.92 14.25
CA MET A 41 12.67 3.21 14.95
C MET A 41 13.19 2.34 16.11
N GLN A 42 14.31 1.62 15.90
CA GLN A 42 14.96 0.82 16.94
C GLN A 42 15.52 1.67 18.08
N GLU A 43 15.98 2.89 17.77
CA GLU A 43 16.48 3.85 18.76
C GLU A 43 15.34 4.57 19.51
N THR A 44 14.20 4.75 18.85
CA THR A 44 13.01 5.44 19.41
C THR A 44 12.15 4.52 20.29
N SER A 45 12.02 3.25 19.93
CA SER A 45 11.18 2.28 20.64
C SER A 45 11.84 1.78 21.92
N GLU A 46 11.10 1.75 23.04
CA GLU A 46 11.58 1.13 24.28
C GLU A 46 11.58 -0.41 24.19
N ASP A 47 10.71 -0.95 23.35
CA ASP A 47 10.57 -2.38 23.09
C ASP A 47 11.36 -2.85 21.85
N THR A 48 11.71 -4.14 21.84
CA THR A 48 12.34 -4.75 20.65
C THR A 48 11.30 -4.98 19.56
N LEU A 49 11.35 -4.15 18.52
CA LEU A 49 10.53 -4.30 17.33
C LEU A 49 11.07 -5.39 16.40
N CYS A 50 10.18 -6.08 15.71
CA CYS A 50 10.53 -6.95 14.59
C CYS A 50 10.67 -6.13 13.30
N PHE A 51 11.46 -6.63 12.35
CA PHE A 51 11.58 -6.03 11.01
C PHE A 51 11.79 -7.08 9.93
N VAL A 52 11.03 -6.98 8.82
CA VAL A 52 11.23 -7.78 7.60
C VAL A 52 11.38 -6.84 6.41
N ARG A 53 12.54 -6.80 5.76
CA ARG A 53 12.77 -5.98 4.57
C ARG A 53 12.10 -6.63 3.36
N ILE A 54 11.27 -5.87 2.63
CA ILE A 54 10.52 -6.37 1.48
C ILE A 54 11.20 -5.94 0.17
N SER A 55 11.47 -4.65 0.04
CA SER A 55 12.13 -4.03 -1.14
C SER A 55 12.96 -2.84 -0.67
N ASP A 56 13.68 -2.18 -1.57
CA ASP A 56 14.48 -0.99 -1.27
C ASP A 56 13.67 0.12 -0.57
N GLU A 57 12.36 0.18 -0.81
CA GLU A 57 11.46 1.22 -0.30
C GLU A 57 10.37 0.68 0.64
N ALA A 58 10.44 -0.59 1.05
CA ALA A 58 9.41 -1.19 1.88
C ALA A 58 9.94 -2.19 2.90
N PHE A 59 9.28 -2.22 4.05
CA PHE A 59 9.53 -3.18 5.12
C PHE A 59 8.24 -3.49 5.89
N ARG A 60 8.24 -4.59 6.64
CA ARG A 60 7.29 -4.85 7.71
C ARG A 60 7.94 -4.61 9.06
N ALA A 61 7.15 -4.17 10.02
CA ALA A 61 7.53 -4.01 11.41
C ALA A 61 6.37 -4.41 12.33
N GLY A 62 6.63 -4.44 13.63
CA GLY A 62 5.62 -4.78 14.62
C GLY A 62 6.25 -5.10 15.98
N PRO A 63 5.43 -5.34 17.02
CA PRO A 63 5.92 -5.43 18.39
C PRO A 63 6.65 -6.74 18.71
N SER A 64 6.53 -7.77 17.87
CA SER A 64 7.20 -9.07 18.07
C SER A 64 7.37 -9.82 16.75
N ALA A 65 8.18 -10.89 16.76
CA ALA A 65 8.36 -11.74 15.58
C ALA A 65 7.04 -12.37 15.09
N ASP A 66 6.14 -12.68 16.03
CA ASP A 66 4.83 -13.30 15.76
C ASP A 66 3.76 -12.28 15.37
N ASN A 67 4.05 -10.98 15.50
CA ASN A 67 3.17 -9.89 15.10
C ASN A 67 3.97 -8.87 14.30
N CYS A 68 4.47 -9.29 13.14
CA CYS A 68 5.37 -8.50 12.29
C CYS A 68 4.69 -8.00 11.03
N ASP A 69 3.50 -7.43 11.17
CA ASP A 69 2.54 -7.34 10.08
C ASP A 69 2.29 -5.90 9.61
N TYR A 70 2.79 -4.89 10.35
CA TYR A 70 2.68 -3.50 9.95
C TYR A 70 3.59 -3.23 8.75
N GLN A 71 3.01 -3.06 7.56
CA GLN A 71 3.77 -2.80 6.34
C GLN A 71 3.98 -1.29 6.14
N ALA A 72 5.24 -0.89 6.08
CA ALA A 72 5.70 0.47 5.86
C ALA A 72 6.29 0.64 4.45
N TYR A 73 6.00 1.79 3.84
CA TYR A 73 6.51 2.20 2.53
C TYR A 73 7.16 3.58 2.67
N THR A 74 8.38 3.72 2.15
CA THR A 74 9.21 4.92 2.33
C THR A 74 9.30 5.80 1.09
N ASN A 75 8.64 5.43 -0.02
CA ASN A 75 8.72 6.14 -1.31
C ASN A 75 8.34 7.62 -1.20
N VAL A 76 7.20 7.95 -0.58
CA VAL A 76 6.75 9.35 -0.44
C VAL A 76 7.70 10.17 0.45
N ALA A 77 8.21 9.58 1.53
CA ALA A 77 9.17 10.26 2.39
C ALA A 77 10.54 10.42 1.70
N TYR A 78 10.91 9.46 0.84
CA TYR A 78 12.12 9.53 0.03
C TYR A 78 12.02 10.64 -1.02
N GLU A 79 10.89 10.76 -1.73
CA GLU A 79 10.62 11.86 -2.66
C GLU A 79 10.72 13.24 -1.97
N GLN A 80 10.24 13.35 -0.72
CA GLN A 80 10.41 14.58 0.07
C GLN A 80 11.88 14.87 0.38
N TYR A 81 12.66 13.84 0.73
CA TYR A 81 14.09 13.95 0.94
C TYR A 81 14.84 14.37 -0.34
N GLU A 82 14.49 13.81 -1.50
CA GLU A 82 15.11 14.20 -2.78
C GLU A 82 14.91 15.69 -3.11
N LEU A 83 13.79 16.27 -2.68
CA LEU A 83 13.49 17.70 -2.87
C LEU A 83 14.22 18.61 -1.87
N ALA A 84 14.59 18.09 -0.69
CA ALA A 84 15.26 18.84 0.38
C ALA A 84 16.26 17.94 1.14
N PRO A 85 17.43 17.62 0.54
CA PRO A 85 18.36 16.63 1.09
C PRO A 85 18.90 16.98 2.47
N GLU A 86 18.99 18.27 2.79
CA GLU A 86 19.42 18.78 4.09
C GLU A 86 18.49 18.36 5.25
N THR A 87 17.27 17.92 4.94
CA THR A 87 16.25 17.51 5.92
C THR A 87 16.25 16.00 6.21
N LEU A 88 17.23 15.24 5.68
CA LEU A 88 17.31 13.77 5.83
C LEU A 88 17.01 13.28 7.25
N ASN A 89 17.75 13.77 8.24
CA ASN A 89 17.62 13.31 9.62
C ASN A 89 16.25 13.65 10.20
N GLN A 90 15.71 14.84 9.89
CA GLN A 90 14.38 15.24 10.33
C GLN A 90 13.31 14.31 9.76
N ILE A 91 13.34 14.05 8.45
CA ILE A 91 12.36 13.17 7.80
C ILE A 91 12.47 11.75 8.38
N VAL A 92 13.70 11.24 8.54
CA VAL A 92 13.93 9.91 9.12
C VAL A 92 13.35 9.80 10.53
N ASP A 93 13.62 10.76 11.40
CA ASP A 93 13.14 10.76 12.78
C ASP A 93 11.62 10.93 12.87
N GLU A 94 11.03 11.80 12.06
CA GLU A 94 9.58 11.99 11.99
C GLU A 94 8.86 10.73 11.50
N GLN A 95 9.39 10.06 10.46
CA GLN A 95 8.81 8.79 9.99
C GLN A 95 8.99 7.68 11.02
N ALA A 96 10.17 7.58 11.66
CA ALA A 96 10.43 6.57 12.67
C ALA A 96 9.49 6.71 13.86
N GLN A 97 9.35 7.93 14.42
CA GLN A 97 8.42 8.21 15.52
C GLN A 97 6.99 7.86 15.14
N ARG A 98 6.56 8.24 13.94
CA ARG A 98 5.22 7.90 13.44
C ARG A 98 4.99 6.39 13.41
N TYR A 99 5.93 5.61 12.86
CA TYR A 99 5.78 4.16 12.79
C TYR A 99 5.83 3.49 14.17
N VAL A 100 6.69 3.95 15.07
CA VAL A 100 6.74 3.43 16.45
C VAL A 100 5.43 3.71 17.17
N SER A 101 4.94 4.96 17.15
CA SER A 101 3.65 5.31 17.78
C SER A 101 2.48 4.49 17.23
N LEU A 102 2.50 4.18 15.94
CA LEU A 102 1.50 3.32 15.29
C LEU A 102 1.54 1.88 15.80
N ILE A 103 2.74 1.33 15.95
CA ILE A 103 2.95 -0.03 16.43
C ILE A 103 2.56 -0.14 17.92
N GLU A 104 2.98 0.83 18.73
CA GLU A 104 2.71 0.88 20.17
C GLU A 104 1.23 1.11 20.48
N ALA A 105 0.53 1.93 19.69
CA ALA A 105 -0.91 2.11 19.83
C ALA A 105 -1.70 0.81 19.60
N GLY A 106 -1.13 -0.13 18.83
CA GLY A 106 -1.75 -1.40 18.50
C GLY A 106 -3.01 -1.25 17.63
N VAL A 107 -3.78 -2.34 17.56
CA VAL A 107 -5.09 -2.31 16.89
C VAL A 107 -6.12 -1.79 17.86
N ASP A 108 -6.69 -0.63 17.54
CA ASP A 108 -7.79 -0.04 18.31
C ASP A 108 -9.07 -0.86 18.13
N MET A 109 -9.45 -1.61 19.17
CA MET A 109 -10.62 -2.50 19.16
C MET A 109 -11.92 -1.78 19.54
N GLU A 110 -11.91 -0.47 19.80
CA GLU A 110 -13.14 0.29 20.03
C GLU A 110 -13.97 0.41 18.75
N ASN A 111 -15.30 0.26 18.89
CA ASN A 111 -16.26 0.23 17.78
C ASN A 111 -15.87 -0.77 16.69
N PHE A 112 -15.40 -1.95 17.11
CA PHE A 112 -14.87 -2.98 16.22
C PHE A 112 -15.80 -3.27 15.04
N SER A 113 -17.08 -3.56 15.33
CA SER A 113 -18.09 -3.90 14.33
C SER A 113 -18.36 -2.79 13.32
N GLU A 114 -18.36 -1.53 13.75
CA GLU A 114 -18.60 -0.34 12.92
C GLU A 114 -17.42 -0.01 11.99
N ARG A 115 -16.26 -0.60 12.26
CA ARG A 115 -14.99 -0.30 11.56
C ARG A 115 -14.47 -1.48 10.76
N LEU A 116 -15.17 -2.60 10.80
CA LEU A 116 -14.90 -3.74 9.92
C LEU A 116 -15.08 -3.27 8.48
N VAL A 117 -14.09 -3.49 7.64
CA VAL A 117 -14.12 -3.18 6.21
C VAL A 117 -13.54 -4.33 5.42
N VAL A 118 -13.84 -4.40 4.13
CA VAL A 118 -13.30 -5.42 3.23
C VAL A 118 -12.26 -4.80 2.31
N GLN A 119 -11.18 -5.53 2.10
CA GLN A 119 -10.14 -5.19 1.13
C GLN A 119 -9.89 -6.39 0.23
N LEU A 120 -9.73 -6.14 -1.06
CA LEU A 120 -9.19 -7.16 -1.94
C LEU A 120 -7.66 -7.11 -1.91
N ARG A 121 -7.05 -8.27 -1.64
CA ARG A 121 -5.59 -8.46 -1.63
C ARG A 121 -5.23 -9.68 -2.47
N SER A 122 -3.99 -9.77 -2.93
CA SER A 122 -3.54 -11.00 -3.58
C SER A 122 -3.46 -12.17 -2.60
N ARG A 123 -3.64 -13.38 -3.11
CA ARG A 123 -3.40 -14.62 -2.36
C ARG A 123 -1.97 -14.70 -1.81
N ALA A 124 -1.01 -14.07 -2.49
CA ALA A 124 0.38 -13.97 -2.03
C ALA A 124 0.50 -13.14 -0.73
N TYR A 125 -0.25 -12.04 -0.61
CA TYR A 125 -0.31 -11.25 0.62
C TYR A 125 -0.77 -12.10 1.81
N VAL A 126 -1.90 -12.81 1.67
CA VAL A 126 -2.45 -13.64 2.76
C VAL A 126 -1.51 -14.78 3.12
N ARG A 127 -0.87 -15.44 2.14
CA ARG A 127 0.14 -16.45 2.43
C ARG A 127 1.29 -15.88 3.26
N ASN A 128 1.78 -14.69 2.92
CA ASN A 128 2.88 -14.06 3.65
C ASN A 128 2.49 -13.55 5.05
N ALA A 129 1.22 -13.19 5.26
CA ALA A 129 0.70 -12.79 6.55
C ALA A 129 0.33 -13.99 7.45
N ASN A 130 -0.21 -15.07 6.89
CA ASN A 130 -0.49 -16.30 7.65
C ASN A 130 0.79 -17.06 8.05
N LEU A 131 1.92 -16.83 7.37
CA LEU A 131 3.21 -17.36 7.82
C LEU A 131 3.70 -16.71 9.12
N THR A 132 3.16 -15.54 9.48
CA THR A 132 3.55 -14.79 10.68
C THR A 132 2.48 -14.82 11.77
N SER A 133 1.20 -14.99 11.43
CA SER A 133 0.09 -15.03 12.39
C SER A 133 -0.28 -16.47 12.81
N GLU A 134 -0.23 -16.77 14.12
CA GLU A 134 -0.69 -18.06 14.67
C GLU A 134 -2.21 -18.24 14.60
N SER A 135 -2.99 -17.16 14.62
CA SER A 135 -4.46 -17.18 14.68
C SER A 135 -5.16 -17.14 13.31
N GLY A 136 -4.38 -16.90 12.24
CA GLY A 136 -4.86 -16.87 10.86
C GLY A 136 -5.80 -15.71 10.56
N LEU A 137 -5.66 -15.13 9.36
CA LEU A 137 -6.52 -14.03 8.91
C LEU A 137 -7.93 -14.51 8.54
N VAL A 138 -8.91 -13.62 8.71
CA VAL A 138 -10.28 -13.82 8.23
C VAL A 138 -10.36 -13.43 6.76
N VAL A 139 -10.46 -14.43 5.87
CA VAL A 139 -10.37 -14.24 4.42
C VAL A 139 -11.40 -15.05 3.66
N GLU A 140 -12.01 -14.47 2.62
CA GLU A 140 -12.90 -15.16 1.67
C GLU A 140 -12.27 -15.28 0.27
N PRO A 141 -12.45 -16.42 -0.42
CA PRO A 141 -12.04 -16.55 -1.81
C PRO A 141 -12.69 -15.49 -2.68
N PHE A 142 -11.90 -14.90 -3.59
CA PHE A 142 -12.41 -14.08 -4.68
C PHE A 142 -11.82 -14.57 -6.01
N THR A 143 -12.30 -14.00 -7.11
CA THR A 143 -11.89 -14.34 -8.47
C THR A 143 -10.46 -13.90 -8.77
N GLY A 144 -9.81 -14.56 -9.74
CA GLY A 144 -8.43 -14.26 -10.11
C GLY A 144 -7.44 -14.69 -9.03
N ASP A 145 -6.37 -13.93 -8.84
CA ASP A 145 -5.39 -14.15 -7.77
C ASP A 145 -5.75 -13.44 -6.46
N LEU A 146 -6.97 -12.94 -6.34
CA LEU A 146 -7.43 -12.12 -5.22
C LEU A 146 -8.20 -12.92 -4.17
N VAL A 147 -8.25 -12.34 -2.97
CA VAL A 147 -9.05 -12.77 -1.83
C VAL A 147 -9.58 -11.54 -1.11
N ALA A 148 -10.80 -11.64 -0.59
CA ALA A 148 -11.35 -10.66 0.30
C ALA A 148 -10.77 -10.87 1.70
N VAL A 149 -10.16 -9.83 2.24
CA VAL A 149 -9.57 -9.83 3.58
C VAL A 149 -10.40 -8.88 4.43
N LEU A 150 -10.84 -9.38 5.58
CA LEU A 150 -11.49 -8.55 6.58
C LEU A 150 -10.41 -7.70 7.27
N MET A 151 -10.63 -6.40 7.29
CA MET A 151 -9.73 -5.40 7.86
C MET A 151 -10.48 -4.56 8.88
N LEU A 152 -9.76 -3.91 9.77
CA LEU A 152 -10.25 -2.90 10.68
C LEU A 152 -9.72 -1.53 10.25
N ASP A 153 -10.62 -0.57 10.04
CA ASP A 153 -10.30 0.82 9.74
C ASP A 153 -9.87 1.57 11.01
N SER A 154 -8.61 1.41 11.38
CA SER A 154 -8.00 2.11 12.52
C SER A 154 -7.68 3.57 12.15
N PRO A 155 -7.64 4.53 13.10
CA PRO A 155 -7.56 5.97 12.77
C PRO A 155 -6.31 6.36 11.99
N GLN A 156 -5.31 5.48 11.98
CA GLN A 156 -4.03 5.70 11.32
C GLN A 156 -3.58 4.53 10.41
N THR A 157 -4.31 3.41 10.35
CA THR A 157 -3.93 2.25 9.52
C THR A 157 -5.10 1.30 9.26
N LEU A 158 -5.03 0.52 8.18
CA LEU A 158 -5.88 -0.66 8.00
C LEU A 158 -5.14 -1.87 8.58
N ALA A 159 -5.76 -2.59 9.51
CA ALA A 159 -5.19 -3.79 10.13
C ALA A 159 -6.00 -5.03 9.75
N ALA A 160 -5.35 -6.12 9.36
CA ALA A 160 -6.05 -7.36 9.04
C ALA A 160 -6.63 -7.98 10.31
N VAL A 161 -7.87 -8.47 10.23
CA VAL A 161 -8.59 -9.06 11.35
C VAL A 161 -8.29 -10.56 11.42
N SER A 162 -7.92 -11.04 12.62
CA SER A 162 -7.71 -12.46 12.90
C SER A 162 -8.99 -13.16 13.36
N ASN A 163 -9.02 -14.49 13.25
CA ASN A 163 -10.15 -15.29 13.75
C ASN A 163 -10.32 -15.15 15.28
N GLU A 164 -9.22 -14.97 16.01
CA GLU A 164 -9.23 -14.74 17.45
C GLU A 164 -9.89 -13.40 17.81
N GLN A 165 -9.59 -12.34 17.05
CA GLN A 165 -10.22 -11.04 17.23
C GLN A 165 -11.74 -11.14 17.03
N LEU A 166 -12.21 -11.78 15.96
CA LEU A 166 -13.65 -12.03 15.77
C LEU A 166 -14.28 -12.79 16.94
N ALA A 167 -13.62 -13.87 17.38
CA ALA A 167 -14.10 -14.69 18.49
C ALA A 167 -14.17 -13.89 19.81
N SER A 168 -13.18 -13.02 20.08
CA SER A 168 -13.15 -12.15 21.26
C SER A 168 -14.29 -11.14 21.29
N GLN A 169 -14.73 -10.69 20.10
CA GLN A 169 -15.83 -9.73 19.93
C GLN A 169 -17.19 -10.40 19.82
N GLY A 170 -17.26 -11.74 19.78
CA GLY A 170 -18.51 -12.49 19.64
C GLY A 170 -19.19 -12.31 18.28
N VAL A 171 -18.43 -11.95 17.23
CA VAL A 171 -18.93 -11.72 15.87
C VAL A 171 -18.59 -12.95 15.00
N THR A 172 -19.57 -13.51 14.31
CA THR A 172 -19.28 -14.60 13.35
C THR A 172 -18.65 -14.06 12.09
N ARG A 173 -17.96 -14.92 11.34
CA ARG A 173 -17.35 -14.55 10.07
C ARG A 173 -18.37 -14.00 9.07
N GLU A 174 -19.53 -14.65 8.94
CA GLU A 174 -20.59 -14.23 8.02
C GLU A 174 -21.15 -12.86 8.41
N GLN A 175 -21.38 -12.64 9.71
CA GLN A 175 -21.79 -11.34 10.23
C GLN A 175 -20.75 -10.26 9.97
N ALA A 176 -19.47 -10.60 10.14
CA ALA A 176 -18.38 -9.66 9.94
C ALA A 176 -18.28 -9.20 8.47
N PHE A 177 -18.42 -10.10 7.50
CA PHE A 177 -18.44 -9.72 6.08
C PHE A 177 -19.68 -8.92 5.69
N GLU A 178 -20.85 -9.23 6.25
CA GLU A 178 -22.07 -8.45 6.02
C GLU A 178 -21.93 -7.01 6.54
N LEU A 179 -21.42 -6.86 7.77
CA LEU A 179 -21.10 -5.55 8.35
C LEU A 179 -20.06 -4.81 7.49
N ALA A 180 -19.01 -5.51 7.07
CA ALA A 180 -17.94 -4.94 6.28
C ALA A 180 -18.42 -4.40 4.92
N ILE A 181 -19.43 -5.01 4.29
CA ILE A 181 -20.01 -4.47 3.04
C ILE A 181 -20.61 -3.08 3.29
N GLY A 182 -21.41 -2.93 4.35
CA GLY A 182 -22.02 -1.64 4.73
C GLY A 182 -20.96 -0.60 5.06
N ASN A 183 -20.07 -0.93 5.99
CA ASN A 183 -19.04 -0.02 6.46
C ASN A 183 -18.04 0.36 5.35
N THR A 184 -17.66 -0.56 4.47
CA THR A 184 -16.74 -0.25 3.36
C THR A 184 -17.34 0.81 2.44
N ARG A 185 -18.64 0.74 2.17
CA ARG A 185 -19.35 1.76 1.40
C ARG A 185 -19.33 3.12 2.11
N ASP A 186 -19.62 3.12 3.40
CA ASP A 186 -19.74 4.36 4.19
C ASP A 186 -18.39 5.02 4.47
N LEU A 187 -17.33 4.21 4.64
CA LEU A 187 -15.99 4.65 5.02
C LEU A 187 -15.07 4.89 3.82
N MET A 188 -15.41 4.49 2.58
CA MET A 188 -14.52 4.62 1.40
C MET A 188 -14.02 6.05 1.14
N GLY A 189 -14.73 7.04 1.67
CA GLY A 189 -14.35 8.45 1.59
C GLY A 189 -14.43 8.98 0.17
N ASP A 190 -13.66 10.05 -0.11
CA ASP A 190 -13.65 10.69 -1.42
C ASP A 190 -12.93 9.82 -2.46
N VAL A 191 -13.67 9.42 -3.49
CA VAL A 191 -13.13 8.71 -4.65
C VAL A 191 -12.75 9.72 -5.74
N ARG A 192 -11.49 9.67 -6.17
CA ARG A 192 -11.00 10.43 -7.33
C ARG A 192 -11.07 9.55 -8.56
N ALA A 193 -11.59 10.10 -9.64
CA ALA A 193 -11.67 9.42 -10.94
C ALA A 193 -10.90 10.22 -12.00
N ASP A 194 -10.22 9.50 -12.89
CA ASP A 194 -9.57 10.05 -14.08
C ASP A 194 -9.70 9.06 -15.24
N ASP A 195 -9.59 9.57 -16.48
CA ASP A 195 -9.71 8.78 -17.69
C ASP A 195 -8.43 8.85 -18.51
N TYR A 196 -7.80 7.69 -18.72
CA TYR A 196 -6.61 7.62 -19.55
C TYR A 196 -6.65 6.41 -20.48
N ARG A 197 -6.44 6.64 -21.78
CA ARG A 197 -6.48 5.59 -22.82
C ARG A 197 -7.75 4.74 -22.80
N ARG A 198 -8.90 5.36 -22.52
CA ARG A 198 -10.22 4.68 -22.41
C ARG A 198 -10.30 3.68 -21.27
N ILE A 199 -9.53 3.92 -20.22
CA ILE A 199 -9.57 3.18 -18.95
C ILE A 199 -9.95 4.19 -17.89
N HIS A 200 -10.93 3.83 -17.06
CA HIS A 200 -11.31 4.57 -15.88
C HIS A 200 -10.35 4.23 -14.75
N PHE A 201 -9.70 5.23 -14.18
CA PHE A 201 -8.85 5.09 -13.01
C PHE A 201 -9.61 5.62 -11.82
N THR A 202 -9.85 4.80 -10.81
CA THR A 202 -10.42 5.29 -9.55
C THR A 202 -9.46 5.03 -8.40
N SER A 203 -9.37 5.99 -7.50
CA SER A 203 -8.50 5.93 -6.33
C SER A 203 -9.15 6.53 -5.11
N SER A 204 -8.80 6.02 -3.93
CA SER A 204 -9.18 6.62 -2.64
C SER A 204 -7.95 6.77 -1.76
N SER A 205 -7.86 7.91 -1.06
CA SER A 205 -6.72 8.24 -0.21
C SER A 205 -6.62 7.40 1.05
N ASN A 206 -7.72 6.77 1.50
CA ASN A 206 -7.72 5.90 2.68
C ASN A 206 -7.46 4.42 2.37
N GLY A 207 -7.25 4.08 1.09
CA GLY A 207 -6.96 2.71 0.66
C GLY A 207 -8.16 1.77 0.66
N LEU A 208 -9.38 2.28 0.84
CA LEU A 208 -10.57 1.44 0.81
C LEU A 208 -11.06 1.07 -0.59
N ILE A 209 -10.50 1.68 -1.64
CA ILE A 209 -10.99 1.52 -3.02
C ILE A 209 -10.94 0.06 -3.51
N SER A 210 -9.97 -0.75 -3.05
CA SER A 210 -9.90 -2.15 -3.47
C SER A 210 -11.11 -2.98 -3.00
N GLY A 211 -11.74 -2.57 -1.90
CA GLY A 211 -12.96 -3.17 -1.37
C GLY A 211 -14.20 -2.87 -2.22
N GLN A 212 -14.16 -1.85 -3.09
CA GLN A 212 -15.28 -1.48 -3.95
C GLN A 212 -15.73 -2.67 -4.81
N ILE A 213 -14.78 -3.41 -5.40
CA ILE A 213 -15.05 -4.58 -6.26
C ILE A 213 -15.80 -5.70 -5.52
N TRP A 214 -15.69 -5.78 -4.18
CA TRP A 214 -16.41 -6.76 -3.37
C TRP A 214 -17.88 -6.38 -3.14
N LEU A 215 -18.27 -5.12 -3.35
CA LEU A 215 -19.62 -4.65 -3.06
C LEU A 215 -20.64 -5.27 -4.04
N PRO A 216 -21.82 -5.73 -3.57
CA PRO A 216 -22.83 -6.37 -4.42
C PRO A 216 -23.30 -5.53 -5.61
N GLU A 217 -23.31 -4.21 -5.48
CA GLU A 217 -23.68 -3.28 -6.56
C GLU A 217 -22.70 -3.30 -7.75
N MET A 218 -21.44 -3.71 -7.53
CA MET A 218 -20.42 -3.72 -8.58
C MET A 218 -20.56 -4.92 -9.53
N CYS A 219 -21.22 -6.00 -9.09
CA CYS A 219 -21.53 -7.12 -9.96
C CYS A 219 -22.79 -7.85 -9.54
N ASN A 220 -23.89 -7.46 -10.17
CA ASN A 220 -25.19 -8.11 -10.09
C ASN A 220 -25.83 -8.17 -11.49
N ALA A 221 -27.05 -8.70 -11.58
CA ALA A 221 -27.75 -8.89 -12.85
C ALA A 221 -28.06 -7.58 -13.62
N GLU A 222 -27.99 -6.42 -12.95
CA GLU A 222 -28.22 -5.10 -13.52
C GLU A 222 -26.93 -4.30 -13.75
N SER A 223 -25.79 -4.76 -13.22
CA SER A 223 -24.49 -4.12 -13.43
C SER A 223 -24.04 -4.25 -14.88
N GLU A 224 -23.38 -3.22 -15.40
CA GLU A 224 -22.73 -3.28 -16.70
C GLU A 224 -21.55 -4.25 -16.70
N ASP A 225 -21.39 -4.97 -17.80
CA ASP A 225 -20.26 -5.88 -17.98
C ASP A 225 -18.96 -5.05 -18.04
N ALA A 226 -18.05 -5.27 -17.09
CA ALA A 226 -16.82 -4.51 -16.97
C ALA A 226 -15.64 -5.37 -16.51
N ALA A 227 -14.43 -4.99 -16.90
CA ALA A 227 -13.18 -5.56 -16.44
C ALA A 227 -12.49 -4.63 -15.43
N TYR A 228 -11.82 -5.22 -14.44
CA TYR A 228 -11.19 -4.52 -13.32
C TYR A 228 -9.79 -5.06 -13.06
N PHE A 229 -8.87 -4.15 -12.72
CA PHE A 229 -7.50 -4.46 -12.33
C PHE A 229 -7.08 -3.63 -11.12
N LEU A 230 -6.58 -4.29 -10.07
CA LEU A 230 -6.02 -3.63 -8.89
C LEU A 230 -4.52 -3.44 -9.10
N TYR A 231 -4.12 -2.21 -9.44
CA TYR A 231 -2.72 -1.88 -9.70
C TYR A 231 -1.99 -1.41 -8.43
N ASP A 232 -2.69 -0.76 -7.50
CA ASP A 232 -2.14 -0.34 -6.21
C ASP A 232 -3.19 -0.53 -5.09
N ARG A 233 -2.77 -0.47 -3.82
CA ARG A 233 -3.64 -0.51 -2.63
C ARG A 233 -4.71 0.60 -2.65
N ASN A 234 -4.37 1.73 -3.27
CA ASN A 234 -5.21 2.92 -3.33
C ASN A 234 -5.82 3.15 -4.71
N GLY A 235 -5.67 2.22 -5.67
CA GLY A 235 -6.07 2.45 -7.05
C GLY A 235 -6.57 1.21 -7.78
N LEU A 236 -7.65 1.38 -8.53
CA LEU A 236 -8.17 0.39 -9.48
C LEU A 236 -8.31 1.00 -10.88
N MET A 237 -8.17 0.15 -11.87
CA MET A 237 -8.52 0.44 -13.26
C MET A 237 -9.77 -0.33 -13.62
N SER A 238 -10.70 0.29 -14.34
CA SER A 238 -11.87 -0.38 -14.89
C SER A 238 -12.16 0.04 -16.34
N VAL A 239 -12.85 -0.84 -17.06
CA VAL A 239 -13.30 -0.59 -18.43
C VAL A 239 -14.54 -1.42 -18.74
N GLU A 240 -15.50 -0.82 -19.42
CA GLU A 240 -16.68 -1.53 -19.94
C GLU A 240 -16.25 -2.57 -21.00
N MET A 241 -16.90 -3.74 -21.00
CA MET A 241 -16.52 -4.87 -21.84
C MET A 241 -16.85 -4.68 -23.32
N ASP A 242 -17.72 -3.73 -23.66
CA ASP A 242 -18.04 -3.38 -25.06
C ASP A 242 -16.96 -2.45 -25.68
N ASP A 243 -16.10 -1.85 -24.86
CA ASP A 243 -14.92 -1.10 -25.30
C ASP A 243 -13.71 -2.02 -25.57
N ALA A 244 -13.73 -2.67 -26.74
CA ALA A 244 -12.65 -3.58 -27.13
C ALA A 244 -11.23 -2.94 -27.11
N LEU A 245 -11.10 -1.64 -27.39
CA LEU A 245 -9.80 -0.95 -27.35
C LEU A 245 -9.38 -0.65 -25.91
N GLY A 246 -10.31 -0.20 -25.06
CA GLY A 246 -10.07 0.01 -23.65
C GLY A 246 -9.70 -1.30 -22.93
N VAL A 247 -10.41 -2.40 -23.19
CA VAL A 247 -10.06 -3.74 -22.70
C VAL A 247 -8.65 -4.15 -23.14
N SER A 248 -8.32 -3.97 -24.42
CA SER A 248 -6.97 -4.27 -24.91
C SER A 248 -5.90 -3.42 -24.22
N ASN A 249 -6.17 -2.13 -23.96
CA ASN A 249 -5.25 -1.26 -23.26
C ASN A 249 -5.08 -1.67 -21.79
N LEU A 250 -6.18 -2.02 -21.11
CA LEU A 250 -6.17 -2.48 -19.73
C LEU A 250 -5.31 -3.74 -19.58
N LEU A 251 -5.52 -4.73 -20.45
CA LEU A 251 -4.75 -5.98 -20.45
C LEU A 251 -3.26 -5.73 -20.69
N ALA A 252 -2.91 -4.81 -21.59
CA ALA A 252 -1.52 -4.45 -21.85
C ALA A 252 -0.85 -3.80 -20.62
N ILE A 253 -1.56 -2.90 -19.93
CA ILE A 253 -1.07 -2.25 -18.71
C ILE A 253 -0.95 -3.26 -17.57
N ALA A 254 -2.01 -4.06 -17.32
CA ALA A 254 -2.01 -5.08 -16.28
C ALA A 254 -0.86 -6.10 -16.44
N ASN A 255 -0.60 -6.53 -17.68
CA ASN A 255 0.54 -7.39 -17.97
C ASN A 255 1.89 -6.71 -17.67
N GLY A 256 2.02 -5.41 -17.92
CA GLY A 256 3.20 -4.64 -17.54
C GLY A 256 3.44 -4.65 -16.02
N PHE A 257 2.42 -4.28 -15.25
CA PHE A 257 2.46 -4.29 -13.78
C PHE A 257 2.78 -5.67 -13.20
N ALA A 258 2.16 -6.72 -13.72
CA ALA A 258 2.38 -8.09 -13.26
C ALA A 258 3.81 -8.58 -13.56
N LEU A 259 4.36 -8.29 -14.75
CA LEU A 259 5.73 -8.67 -15.11
C LEU A 259 6.80 -7.94 -14.27
N GLN A 260 6.51 -6.71 -13.86
CA GLN A 260 7.40 -5.89 -13.02
C GLN A 260 7.23 -6.21 -11.53
N GLY A 261 6.18 -6.95 -11.14
CA GLY A 261 5.86 -7.22 -9.74
C GLY A 261 5.35 -5.98 -8.99
N GLU A 262 4.85 -4.99 -9.71
CA GLU A 262 4.39 -3.71 -9.17
C GLU A 262 2.87 -3.70 -8.89
N GLY A 263 2.12 -4.60 -9.52
CA GLY A 263 0.67 -4.72 -9.32
C GLY A 263 0.30 -5.40 -8.01
N VAL A 264 -0.74 -4.90 -7.33
CA VAL A 264 -1.37 -5.62 -6.21
C VAL A 264 -1.97 -6.94 -6.67
N SER A 265 -2.57 -6.97 -7.87
CA SER A 265 -3.07 -8.17 -8.53
C SER A 265 -2.19 -8.54 -9.71
N ASN A 266 -2.12 -9.84 -9.99
CA ASN A 266 -1.58 -10.40 -11.24
C ASN A 266 -2.70 -10.89 -12.17
N SER A 267 -3.93 -10.46 -11.93
CA SER A 267 -5.08 -10.86 -12.72
C SER A 267 -6.02 -9.70 -13.01
N VAL A 268 -6.64 -9.72 -14.18
CA VAL A 268 -7.80 -8.88 -14.50
C VAL A 268 -9.04 -9.72 -14.28
N VAL A 269 -9.94 -9.23 -13.43
CA VAL A 269 -11.24 -9.85 -13.18
C VAL A 269 -12.30 -9.14 -14.01
N ARG A 270 -13.38 -9.83 -14.36
CA ARG A 270 -14.53 -9.23 -15.03
C ARG A 270 -15.81 -9.58 -14.31
N CYS A 271 -16.73 -8.62 -14.27
CA CYS A 271 -18.13 -8.89 -14.02
C CYS A 271 -18.81 -9.09 -15.38
N SER A 272 -19.60 -10.15 -15.52
CA SER A 272 -20.50 -10.30 -16.67
C SER A 272 -21.78 -10.99 -16.23
N GLY A 273 -22.93 -10.34 -16.49
CA GLY A 273 -24.24 -10.88 -16.12
C GLY A 273 -24.41 -11.16 -14.61
N GLY A 274 -23.72 -10.40 -13.75
CA GLY A 274 -23.74 -10.59 -12.30
C GLY A 274 -22.80 -11.68 -11.76
N GLU A 275 -21.90 -12.22 -12.58
CA GLU A 275 -20.92 -13.21 -12.15
C GLU A 275 -19.48 -12.71 -12.33
N TRP A 276 -18.66 -12.88 -11.29
CA TRP A 276 -17.23 -12.60 -11.33
C TRP A 276 -16.47 -13.75 -12.00
N SER A 277 -15.65 -13.44 -13.00
CA SER A 277 -14.73 -14.42 -13.62
C SER A 277 -13.37 -13.81 -13.95
N THR A 278 -12.33 -14.64 -14.10
CA THR A 278 -11.00 -14.17 -14.47
C THR A 278 -10.97 -13.89 -15.97
N LEU A 279 -10.67 -12.66 -16.36
CA LEU A 279 -10.44 -12.29 -17.76
C LEU A 279 -8.99 -12.57 -18.17
N TRP A 280 -8.03 -12.25 -17.28
CA TRP A 280 -6.61 -12.46 -17.53
C TRP A 280 -5.85 -12.83 -16.24
N PRO A 281 -4.85 -13.72 -16.28
CA PRO A 281 -4.49 -14.57 -17.42
C PRO A 281 -5.68 -15.46 -17.81
N ALA A 282 -5.90 -15.63 -19.11
CA ALA A 282 -6.98 -16.49 -19.58
C ALA A 282 -6.77 -17.88 -18.96
N ALA A 283 -7.80 -18.47 -18.36
CA ALA A 283 -7.71 -19.82 -17.86
C ALA A 283 -7.28 -20.73 -19.02
N SER A 284 -6.03 -21.19 -19.00
CA SER A 284 -5.60 -22.23 -19.93
C SER A 284 -6.47 -23.45 -19.64
N ALA A 285 -7.12 -24.00 -20.67
CA ALA A 285 -7.80 -25.28 -20.56
C ALA A 285 -6.85 -26.29 -19.89
N ASP A 286 -7.29 -26.84 -18.75
CA ASP A 286 -6.64 -27.90 -17.95
C ASP A 286 -5.20 -27.67 -17.46
N SER A 287 -5.08 -27.35 -16.17
CA SER A 287 -4.01 -27.89 -15.33
C SER A 287 -4.62 -28.67 -14.15
N SER A 288 -5.52 -29.61 -14.45
CA SER A 288 -6.01 -30.62 -13.52
C SER A 288 -4.97 -31.73 -13.22
N ALA A 289 -3.73 -31.59 -13.71
CA ALA A 289 -2.62 -32.49 -13.40
C ALA A 289 -1.42 -31.66 -12.96
N PHE A 290 -1.30 -31.40 -11.65
CA PHE A 290 -0.06 -31.33 -10.85
C PHE A 290 -0.41 -30.71 -9.50
N ASN A 291 -0.99 -31.51 -8.61
CA ASN A 291 -0.93 -31.26 -7.17
C ASN A 291 0.17 -32.15 -6.58
N PRO A 292 1.42 -31.66 -6.41
CA PRO A 292 2.47 -32.46 -5.79
C PRO A 292 2.36 -32.54 -4.26
N TYR A 293 1.28 -32.06 -3.64
CA TYR A 293 1.14 -32.01 -2.17
C TYR A 293 -0.22 -32.54 -1.64
N VAL A 294 -0.80 -33.55 -2.30
CA VAL A 294 -1.73 -34.45 -1.59
C VAL A 294 -0.92 -35.62 -1.05
N THR A 295 -0.52 -35.56 0.21
CA THR A 295 -0.13 -36.75 0.97
C THR A 295 -1.39 -37.45 1.44
N GLY A 296 -1.49 -38.76 1.15
CA GLY A 296 -2.46 -39.65 1.79
C GLY A 296 -2.14 -39.93 3.25
#